data_AF-A0A970PH03-F1
#
_entry.id   AF-A0A970PH03-F1
#
_cell.length_a   1.000
_cell.length_b   1.000
_cell.length_c   1.000
_cell.angle_alpha   90.00
_cell.angle_beta   90.00
_cell.angle_gamma   90.00
#
_symmetry.space_group_name_H-M   'P 1'
#
loop_
_entity.id
_entity.type
_entity.pdbx_description
1 polymer ?
#
loop_
_entity_poly.entity_id
_entity_poly.type
_entity_poly.pdbx_seq_one_letter_code
_entity_poly.pdbx_strand_id
1 'polypeptide(L)'
;MRKMELLFMNEVTLEDDRMMRLEYNLTENQSIDNEEPYYGIQIIKYLDDNLEMEEVCGVSYSKDKVKSITKILFQHVVTPISMVEIIDDLITLEAV
;
A
#
# COMPACT_ATOMS: atom_id res chain seq x y z
N MET A 1 17.02 -8.52 -2.46
CA MET A 1 15.94 -9.55 -2.41
C MET A 1 14.66 -8.85 -2.00
N ARG A 2 13.53 -9.09 -2.70
CA ARG A 2 12.26 -8.43 -2.38
C ARG A 2 11.46 -9.29 -1.41
N LYS A 3 10.95 -8.70 -0.33
CA LYS A 3 10.00 -9.34 0.60
C LYS A 3 8.68 -8.57 0.58
N MET A 4 7.60 -9.29 0.86
CA MET A 4 6.26 -8.74 0.95
C MET A 4 5.59 -9.25 2.23
N GLU A 5 4.95 -8.35 2.96
CA GLU A 5 4.24 -8.63 4.21
C GLU A 5 2.83 -8.05 4.11
N LEU A 6 1.81 -8.92 4.12
CA LEU A 6 0.41 -8.49 4.23
C LEU A 6 0.19 -7.89 5.62
N LEU A 7 -0.21 -6.61 5.67
CA LEU A 7 -0.45 -5.90 6.93
C LEU A 7 -1.92 -5.84 7.29
N PHE A 8 -2.76 -5.50 6.32
CA PHE A 8 -4.19 -5.34 6.52
C PHE A 8 -4.97 -5.91 5.34
N MET A 9 -6.19 -6.34 5.63
CA MET A 9 -7.13 -6.80 4.63
C MET A 9 -8.54 -6.43 5.08
N ASN A 10 -9.38 -6.01 4.15
CA ASN A 10 -10.81 -5.83 4.37
C ASN A 10 -11.62 -6.29 3.16
N GLU A 11 -12.88 -6.59 3.45
CA GLU A 11 -13.92 -6.90 2.49
C GLU A 11 -15.01 -5.82 2.60
N VAL A 12 -15.40 -5.26 1.46
CA VAL A 12 -16.38 -4.16 1.35
C VAL A 12 -17.49 -4.55 0.39
N THR A 13 -18.71 -4.68 0.91
CA THR A 13 -19.90 -4.97 0.09
C THR A 13 -20.30 -3.72 -0.65
N LEU A 14 -20.31 -3.79 -1.98
CA LEU A 14 -20.72 -2.70 -2.84
C LEU A 14 -22.25 -2.59 -2.88
N GLU A 15 -22.77 -1.49 -3.43
CA GLU A 15 -24.22 -1.23 -3.53
C GLU A 15 -24.97 -2.27 -4.37
N ASP A 16 -24.27 -2.98 -5.26
CA ASP A 16 -24.80 -4.04 -6.12
C ASP A 16 -24.56 -5.45 -5.56
N ASP A 17 -24.37 -5.57 -4.25
CA ASP A 17 -24.10 -6.80 -3.48
C ASP A 17 -22.79 -7.52 -3.85
N ARG A 18 -21.97 -6.94 -4.73
CA ARG A 18 -20.65 -7.51 -5.04
C ARG A 18 -19.69 -7.35 -3.89
N MET A 19 -18.77 -8.31 -3.80
CA MET A 19 -17.75 -8.34 -2.77
C MET A 19 -16.41 -7.81 -3.30
N MET A 20 -15.99 -6.64 -2.82
CA MET A 20 -14.64 -6.13 -3.07
C MET A 20 -13.72 -6.52 -1.91
N ARG A 21 -12.57 -7.12 -2.20
CA ARG A 21 -11.51 -7.36 -1.21
C ARG A 21 -10.30 -6.49 -1.50
N LEU A 22 -9.76 -5.86 -0.47
CA LEU A 22 -8.55 -5.06 -0.55
C LEU A 22 -7.48 -5.66 0.37
N GLU A 23 -6.27 -5.82 -0.16
CA GLU A 23 -5.08 -6.26 0.56
C GLU A 23 -4.05 -5.13 0.56
N TYR A 24 -3.56 -4.77 1.74
CA TYR A 24 -2.56 -3.72 1.94
C TYR A 24 -1.25 -4.34 2.40
N ASN A 25 -0.25 -4.28 1.54
CA ASN A 25 1.02 -4.97 1.70
C ASN A 25 2.16 -3.99 1.90
N LEU A 26 3.08 -4.31 2.82
CA LEU A 26 4.39 -3.69 2.91
C LEU A 26 5.34 -4.39 1.95
N THR A 27 6.08 -3.63 1.15
CA THR A 27 7.17 -4.16 0.33
C THR A 27 8.51 -3.73 0.92
N GLU A 28 9.42 -4.68 1.07
CA GLU A 28 10.80 -4.44 1.52
C GLU A 28 11.72 -4.77 0.36
N ASN A 29 12.51 -3.78 -0.03
CA ASN A 29 13.49 -3.90 -1.10
C ASN A 29 14.86 -3.53 -0.55
N GLN A 30 15.87 -4.21 -1.05
CA GLN A 30 17.27 -3.97 -0.73
C GLN A 30 18.01 -3.91 -2.06
N SER A 31 18.68 -2.80 -2.32
CA SER A 31 19.52 -2.69 -3.51
C SER A 31 20.80 -3.50 -3.30
N ILE A 32 21.48 -3.84 -4.40
CA ILE A 32 22.74 -4.57 -4.34
C ILE A 32 23.87 -3.64 -3.83
N ASP A 33 23.71 -2.33 -4.02
CA ASP A 33 24.72 -1.31 -3.75
C ASP A 33 24.56 -0.62 -2.37
N ASN A 34 23.37 -0.63 -1.77
CA ASN A 34 23.12 -0.09 -0.42
C ASN A 34 22.71 -1.21 0.54
N GLU A 35 23.34 -1.25 1.72
CA GLU A 35 22.96 -2.21 2.76
C GLU A 35 21.59 -1.91 3.37
N GLU A 36 21.17 -0.64 3.40
CA GLU A 36 19.93 -0.24 4.06
C GLU A 36 18.69 -0.58 3.21
N PRO A 37 17.72 -1.34 3.78
CA PRO A 37 16.48 -1.63 3.10
C PRO A 37 15.62 -0.38 2.98
N TYR A 38 14.88 -0.27 1.88
CA TYR A 38 13.83 0.72 1.69
C TYR A 38 12.48 0.02 1.56
N TYR A 39 11.45 0.72 2.01
CA TYR A 39 10.12 0.18 2.16
C TYR A 39 9.13 0.89 1.25
N GLY A 40 8.17 0.13 0.73
CA GLY A 40 7.10 0.59 -0.14
C GLY A 40 5.76 0.01 0.26
N ILE A 41 4.73 0.38 -0.49
CA ILE A 41 3.34 -0.04 -0.25
C ILE A 41 2.78 -0.61 -1.55
N GLN A 42 2.07 -1.73 -1.44
CA GLN A 42 1.28 -2.28 -2.52
C GLN A 42 -0.16 -2.45 -2.05
N ILE A 43 -1.11 -2.06 -2.88
CA ILE A 43 -2.53 -2.36 -2.68
C ILE A 43 -2.99 -3.29 -3.80
N ILE A 44 -3.69 -4.36 -3.43
CA ILE A 44 -4.35 -5.27 -4.37
C ILE A 44 -5.85 -5.21 -4.12
N LYS A 45 -6.62 -4.95 -5.17
CA LYS A 45 -8.07 -5.00 -5.17
C LYS A 45 -8.53 -6.20 -5.98
N TYR A 46 -9.39 -7.00 -5.36
CA TYR A 46 -10.10 -8.10 -5.98
C TYR A 46 -11.57 -7.70 -6.07
N LEU A 47 -12.13 -7.75 -7.28
CA LEU A 47 -13.55 -7.51 -7.52
C LEU A 47 -14.01 -8.40 -8.66
N ASP A 48 -14.87 -9.37 -8.35
CA ASP A 48 -15.28 -10.43 -9.27
C ASP A 48 -14.04 -11.15 -9.86
N ASP A 49 -13.92 -11.20 -11.19
CA ASP A 49 -12.77 -11.75 -11.91
C ASP A 49 -11.66 -10.71 -12.20
N ASN A 50 -11.80 -9.48 -11.69
CA ASN A 50 -10.84 -8.41 -11.92
C ASN A 50 -9.88 -8.26 -10.73
N LEU A 51 -8.59 -8.11 -11.07
CA LEU A 51 -7.52 -7.80 -10.15
C LEU A 51 -6.90 -6.47 -10.56
N GLU A 52 -6.96 -5.48 -9.68
CA GLU A 52 -6.23 -4.23 -9.82
C GLU A 52 -5.10 -4.23 -8.78
N MET A 53 -3.90 -3.86 -9.19
CA MET A 53 -2.73 -3.82 -8.32
C MET A 53 -1.91 -2.60 -8.66
N GLU A 54 -1.44 -1.90 -7.63
CA GLU A 54 -0.51 -0.78 -7.78
C GLU A 54 0.53 -0.83 -6.66
N GLU A 55 1.76 -0.38 -6.94
CA GLU A 55 2.87 -0.37 -5.99
C GLU A 55 3.66 0.94 -6.04
N VAL A 56 3.84 1.56 -4.86
CA VAL A 56 4.78 2.67 -4.69
C VAL A 56 6.00 2.14 -3.94
N CYS A 57 7.13 2.06 -4.64
CA CYS A 57 8.42 1.71 -4.06
C CYS A 57 9.09 2.93 -3.40
N GLY A 58 9.91 2.69 -2.39
CA GLY A 58 10.82 3.73 -1.86
C GLY A 58 10.12 4.86 -1.11
N VAL A 59 8.99 4.57 -0.46
CA VAL A 59 8.23 5.53 0.36
C VAL A 59 9.08 6.04 1.53
N SER A 60 9.83 5.15 2.20
CA SER A 60 10.73 5.53 3.29
C SER A 60 11.75 4.42 3.59
N TYR A 61 12.85 4.79 4.24
CA TYR A 61 13.77 3.86 4.90
C TYR A 61 13.26 3.40 6.28
N SER A 62 12.22 4.02 6.83
CA SER A 62 11.60 3.60 8.10
C SER A 62 10.41 2.66 7.86
N LYS A 63 10.56 1.39 8.26
CA LYS A 63 9.49 0.38 8.21
C LYS A 63 8.24 0.85 8.97
N ASP A 64 8.42 1.43 10.15
CA ASP A 64 7.30 1.88 11.00
C ASP A 64 6.55 3.07 10.40
N LYS A 65 7.27 3.98 9.72
CA LYS A 65 6.64 5.07 8.95
C LYS A 65 5.76 4.51 7.83
N VAL A 66 6.30 3.58 7.04
CA VAL A 66 5.52 2.96 5.96
C VAL A 66 4.32 2.20 6.51
N LYS A 67 4.47 1.42 7.60
CA LYS A 67 3.34 0.76 8.29
C LYS A 67 2.25 1.76 8.73
N SER A 68 2.65 2.93 9.23
CA SER A 68 1.72 3.97 9.66
C SER A 68 0.95 4.58 8.48
N ILE A 69 1.63 4.87 7.37
CA ILE A 69 0.99 5.31 6.12
C ILE A 69 0.03 4.22 5.62
N THR A 70 0.46 2.96 5.54
CA THR A 70 -0.39 1.84 5.10
C THR A 70 -1.65 1.72 5.96
N LYS A 71 -1.56 1.97 7.27
CA LYS A 71 -2.72 1.98 8.16
C LYS A 71 -3.71 3.09 7.83
N ILE A 72 -3.24 4.29 7.47
CA ILE A 72 -4.09 5.40 7.03
C ILE A 72 -4.84 5.01 5.75
N LEU A 73 -4.14 4.43 4.77
CA LEU A 73 -4.73 3.97 3.51
C LEU A 73 -5.83 2.92 3.75
N PHE A 74 -5.55 1.95 4.61
CA PHE A 74 -6.51 0.92 5.02
C PHE A 74 -7.76 1.51 5.69
N GLN A 75 -7.58 2.43 6.64
CA GLN A 75 -8.69 3.04 7.38
C GLN A 75 -9.64 3.84 6.48
N HIS A 76 -9.14 4.38 5.37
CA HIS A 76 -9.92 5.14 4.40
C HIS A 76 -10.32 4.32 3.17
N VAL A 77 -10.10 3.00 3.18
CA VAL A 77 -10.47 2.09 2.08
C VAL A 77 -9.88 2.56 0.74
N VAL A 78 -8.64 3.05 0.77
CA VAL A 78 -7.95 3.50 -0.44
C VAL A 78 -7.78 2.32 -1.40
N THR A 79 -8.01 2.58 -2.69
CA THR A 79 -7.91 1.59 -3.77
C THR A 79 -6.64 1.83 -4.59
N PRO A 80 -6.19 0.85 -5.40
CA PRO A 80 -4.96 0.99 -6.19
C PRO A 80 -4.90 2.25 -7.04
N ILE A 81 -6.01 2.62 -7.70
CA ILE A 81 -6.08 3.75 -8.63
C ILE A 81 -5.81 5.11 -7.97
N SER A 82 -6.09 5.26 -6.67
CA SER A 82 -5.90 6.53 -5.96
C SER A 82 -4.72 6.48 -4.98
N MET A 83 -3.94 5.41 -4.99
CA MET A 83 -2.90 5.19 -3.99
C MET A 83 -1.75 6.18 -4.16
N VAL A 84 -1.32 6.41 -5.40
CA VAL A 84 -0.12 7.20 -5.70
C VAL A 84 -0.31 8.64 -5.25
N GLU A 85 -1.44 9.25 -5.59
CA GLU A 85 -1.77 10.62 -5.24
C GLU A 85 -1.88 10.81 -3.73
N ILE A 86 -2.53 9.87 -3.02
CA ILE A 86 -2.69 9.96 -1.56
C ILE A 86 -1.33 9.79 -0.85
N ILE A 87 -0.47 8.89 -1.33
CA ILE A 87 0.88 8.73 -0.75
C ILE A 87 1.70 10.00 -0.97
N ASP A 88 1.65 10.61 -2.15
CA ASP A 88 2.36 11.86 -2.45
C ASP A 88 1.92 13.00 -1.52
N ASP A 89 0.62 13.14 -1.31
CA ASP A 89 0.04 14.11 -0.37
C ASP A 89 0.51 13.85 1.07
N LEU A 90 0.47 12.60 1.55
CA LEU A 90 0.89 12.23 2.90
C LEU A 90 2.38 12.50 3.14
N ILE A 91 3.23 12.21 2.15
CA ILE A 91 4.67 12.48 2.23
C ILE A 91 4.93 14.00 2.27
N THR A 92 4.22 14.76 1.43
CA THR A 92 4.37 16.23 1.36
C THR A 92 3.92 16.91 2.65
N LEU A 93 2.82 16.47 3.25
CA LEU A 93 2.31 17.03 4.51
C LEU A 93 3.24 16.76 5.72
N GLU A 94 4.00 15.65 5.71
CA GLU A 94 4.98 15.35 6.76
C GLU A 94 6.31 16.09 6.59
N ALA A 95 6.57 16.73 5.45
CA ALA A 95 7.83 17.44 5.18
C ALA A 95 7.89 18.86 5.78
N VAL A 96 6.88 19.28 6.55
CA VAL A 96 6.71 20.63 7.13
C VAL A 96 6.89 20.61 8.64
#